data_AF-A0A2V8CSI9-F1
#
_entry.id   AF-A0A2V8CSI9-F1
#
_cell.length_a   1.000
_cell.length_b   1.000
_cell.length_c   1.000
_cell.angle_alpha   90.00
_cell.angle_beta   90.00
_cell.angle_gamma   90.00
#
_symmetry.space_group_name_H-M   'P 1'
#
loop_
_entity.id
_entity.type
_entity.pdbx_description
1 polymer ?
#
loop_
_entity_poly.entity_id
_entity_poly.type
_entity_poly.pdbx_seq_one_letter_code
_entity_poly.pdbx_strand_id
1 'polypeptide(L)'
;MAVHTLASLTWPAVRDLPAEQTVAILPTGAIEAHGPHLPLGTDIVIAEAMARAGAERLAGRGLHVLVLPSLPVAPSPFASEFPGTLHTPADATTLIVVAIVRSLRVHGIHLTAIANAHHDPAHVQALRAAVDEVAASGGGTLVFPDLTRRRWAGRLTAEFQSGACHAGQYEGSIVLAERPDLVRHAVMAALPANPRSLVEAVQRGHETFSEAGGAQAYFGFPADATAEEGRDIVATLGTILDEAVAEALASARRGTSE
;
A
#
# COMPACT_ATOMS: atom_id res chain seq x y z
N MET A 1 -13.08 -10.40 -18.51
CA MET A 1 -11.78 -10.30 -17.83
C MET A 1 -12.00 -10.65 -16.36
N ALA A 2 -11.05 -11.31 -15.69
CA ALA A 2 -11.20 -11.67 -14.28
C ALA A 2 -10.82 -10.52 -13.33
N VAL A 3 -10.10 -9.50 -13.82
CA VAL A 3 -9.78 -8.27 -13.08
C VAL A 3 -10.67 -7.13 -13.56
N HIS A 4 -11.26 -6.39 -12.62
CA HIS A 4 -12.13 -5.26 -12.85
C HIS A 4 -11.73 -4.06 -11.99
N THR A 5 -11.87 -2.85 -12.52
CA THR A 5 -11.75 -1.61 -11.75
C THR A 5 -13.13 -1.11 -11.39
N LEU A 6 -13.45 -0.99 -10.10
CA LEU A 6 -14.81 -0.65 -9.62
C LEU A 6 -15.33 0.65 -10.22
N ALA A 7 -14.51 1.71 -10.23
CA ALA A 7 -14.91 3.02 -10.74
C ALA A 7 -15.21 3.04 -12.25
N SER A 8 -14.81 2.01 -12.99
CA SER A 8 -15.06 1.85 -14.42
C SER A 8 -16.27 0.96 -14.72
N LEU A 9 -16.89 0.35 -13.70
CA LEU A 9 -18.08 -0.50 -13.87
C LEU A 9 -19.37 0.29 -13.66
N THR A 10 -20.42 -0.14 -14.36
CA THR A 10 -21.79 0.26 -14.03
C THR A 10 -22.31 -0.60 -12.87
N TRP A 11 -23.25 -0.08 -12.08
CA TRP A 11 -23.79 -0.84 -10.95
C TRP A 11 -24.42 -2.21 -11.35
N PRO A 12 -25.06 -2.40 -12.53
CA PRO A 12 -25.51 -3.74 -12.94
C PRO A 12 -24.35 -4.68 -13.22
N ALA A 13 -23.24 -4.17 -13.78
CA ALA A 13 -22.05 -5.00 -13.99
C ALA A 13 -21.44 -5.49 -12.66
N VAL A 14 -21.50 -4.67 -11.60
CA VAL A 14 -21.10 -5.08 -10.24
C VAL A 14 -22.05 -6.12 -9.68
N ARG A 15 -23.37 -5.94 -9.82
CA ARG A 15 -24.39 -6.91 -9.40
C ARG A 15 -24.18 -8.29 -10.05
N ASP A 16 -23.77 -8.29 -11.32
CA ASP A 16 -23.63 -9.51 -12.12
C ASP A 16 -22.25 -10.19 -11.92
N LEU A 17 -21.37 -9.65 -11.06
CA LEU A 17 -20.13 -10.33 -10.66
C LEU A 17 -20.44 -11.56 -9.80
N PRO A 18 -19.64 -12.63 -9.89
CA PRO A 18 -19.73 -13.76 -8.96
C PRO A 18 -19.15 -13.34 -7.61
N ALA A 19 -19.97 -12.68 -6.79
CA ALA A 19 -19.55 -11.99 -5.56
C ALA A 19 -18.80 -12.92 -4.57
N GLU A 20 -19.26 -14.15 -4.39
CA GLU A 20 -18.62 -15.14 -3.49
C GLU A 20 -17.23 -15.59 -3.97
N GLN A 21 -16.93 -15.44 -5.27
CA GLN A 21 -15.64 -15.75 -5.88
C GLN A 21 -14.80 -14.49 -6.15
N THR A 22 -15.28 -13.33 -5.71
CA THR A 22 -14.64 -12.04 -5.95
C THR A 22 -13.83 -11.62 -4.73
N VAL A 23 -12.56 -11.30 -4.97
CA VAL A 23 -11.66 -10.63 -4.02
C VAL A 23 -11.62 -9.15 -4.35
N ALA A 24 -11.97 -8.29 -3.40
CA ALA A 24 -11.73 -6.87 -3.54
C ALA A 24 -10.29 -6.54 -3.16
N ILE A 25 -9.66 -5.59 -3.84
CA ILE A 25 -8.36 -5.04 -3.46
C ILE A 25 -8.52 -3.54 -3.24
N LEU A 26 -8.17 -3.06 -2.05
CA LEU A 26 -8.16 -1.65 -1.68
C LEU A 26 -6.72 -1.13 -1.73
N PRO A 27 -6.34 -0.33 -2.74
CA PRO A 27 -5.08 0.40 -2.69
C PRO A 27 -5.14 1.47 -1.59
N THR A 28 -4.13 1.51 -0.72
CA THR A 28 -4.00 2.52 0.34
C THR A 28 -2.62 3.17 0.29
N GLY A 29 -2.61 4.49 0.10
CA GLY A 29 -1.41 5.29 0.16
C GLY A 29 -1.68 6.61 0.89
N ALA A 30 -0.82 7.59 0.69
CA ALA A 30 -1.01 8.95 1.14
C ALA A 30 -0.65 9.98 0.05
N ILE A 31 -1.16 11.20 0.23
CA ILE A 31 -0.58 12.40 -0.36
C ILE A 31 0.43 12.93 0.65
N GLU A 32 1.71 12.72 0.37
CA GLU A 32 2.82 12.97 1.29
C GLU A 32 4.08 13.44 0.56
N ALA A 33 4.88 14.30 1.19
CA ALA A 33 6.17 14.74 0.65
C ALA A 33 7.16 13.59 0.43
N HIS A 34 7.66 13.48 -0.81
CA HIS A 34 8.59 12.43 -1.26
C HIS A 34 9.80 13.04 -1.98
N GLY A 35 10.64 13.73 -1.23
CA GLY A 35 11.77 14.43 -1.83
C GLY A 35 11.34 15.62 -2.69
N PRO A 36 12.32 16.34 -3.26
CA PRO A 36 12.05 17.34 -4.30
C PRO A 36 11.87 16.73 -5.69
N HIS A 37 11.90 15.39 -5.82
CA HIS A 37 12.01 14.69 -7.10
C HIS A 37 10.84 13.77 -7.46
N LEU A 38 10.11 13.23 -6.47
CA LEU A 38 8.92 12.40 -6.70
C LEU A 38 7.64 13.21 -6.46
N PRO A 39 6.50 12.79 -7.04
CA PRO A 39 5.21 13.43 -6.79
C PRO A 39 4.71 13.18 -5.36
N LEU A 40 3.82 14.06 -4.87
CA LEU A 40 3.13 13.87 -3.58
C LEU A 40 2.31 12.58 -3.50
N GLY A 41 1.88 12.04 -4.64
CA GLY A 41 1.11 10.79 -4.72
C GLY A 41 1.96 9.54 -4.93
N THR A 42 3.21 9.53 -4.47
CA THR A 42 4.13 8.39 -4.65
C THR A 42 3.53 7.10 -4.08
N ASP A 43 3.03 7.13 -2.84
CA ASP A 43 2.36 5.98 -2.22
C ASP A 43 1.16 5.48 -3.02
N ILE A 44 0.37 6.39 -3.59
CA ILE A 44 -0.80 6.01 -4.40
C ILE A 44 -0.34 5.23 -5.63
N VAL A 45 0.72 5.70 -6.30
CA VAL A 45 1.31 5.00 -7.45
C VAL A 45 1.79 3.60 -7.06
N ILE A 46 2.49 3.49 -5.93
CA ILE A 46 3.02 2.20 -5.44
C ILE A 46 1.89 1.25 -5.03
N ALA A 47 0.88 1.74 -4.30
CA ALA A 47 -0.27 0.97 -3.87
C ALA A 47 -1.09 0.44 -5.05
N GLU A 48 -1.31 1.28 -6.08
CA GLU A 48 -1.99 0.89 -7.32
C GLU A 48 -1.18 -0.15 -8.11
N ALA A 49 0.14 -0.01 -8.17
CA ALA A 49 1.02 -0.99 -8.82
C ALA A 49 0.99 -2.35 -8.10
N MET A 50 1.07 -2.35 -6.76
CA MET A 50 0.92 -3.56 -5.94
C MET A 50 -0.45 -4.20 -6.15
N ALA A 51 -1.53 -3.40 -6.15
CA ALA A 51 -2.88 -3.88 -6.38
C ALA A 51 -3.04 -4.52 -7.76
N ARG A 52 -2.51 -3.89 -8.82
CA ARG A 52 -2.55 -4.41 -10.19
C ARG A 52 -1.78 -5.72 -10.30
N ALA A 53 -0.54 -5.77 -9.81
CA ALA A 53 0.30 -6.96 -9.88
C ALA A 53 -0.31 -8.14 -9.09
N GLY A 54 -0.86 -7.88 -7.90
CA GLY A 54 -1.55 -8.91 -7.14
C GLY A 54 -2.88 -9.34 -7.75
N ALA A 55 -3.63 -8.42 -8.37
CA ALA A 55 -4.87 -8.74 -9.07
C ALA A 55 -4.64 -9.71 -10.23
N GLU A 56 -3.61 -9.48 -11.04
CA GLU A 56 -3.23 -10.36 -12.15
C GLU A 56 -2.90 -11.77 -11.66
N ARG A 57 -2.16 -11.89 -10.54
CA ARG A 57 -1.82 -13.18 -9.92
C ARG A 57 -3.04 -13.91 -9.38
N LEU A 58 -3.91 -13.21 -8.66
CA LEU A 58 -5.15 -13.78 -8.12
C LEU A 58 -6.10 -14.23 -9.22
N ALA A 59 -6.21 -13.46 -10.30
CA ALA A 59 -6.95 -13.85 -11.50
C ALA A 59 -6.36 -15.11 -12.14
N GLY A 60 -5.03 -15.26 -12.17
CA GLY A 60 -4.36 -16.49 -12.61
C GLY A 60 -4.71 -17.74 -11.78
N ARG A 61 -5.26 -17.56 -10.57
CA ARG A 61 -5.76 -18.64 -9.70
C ARG A 61 -7.25 -18.94 -9.90
N GLY A 62 -7.89 -18.28 -10.87
CA GLY A 62 -9.30 -18.44 -11.17
C GLY A 62 -10.23 -17.62 -10.28
N LEU A 63 -9.71 -16.64 -9.53
CA LEU A 63 -10.52 -15.71 -8.74
C LEU A 63 -10.98 -14.53 -9.60
N HIS A 64 -12.15 -13.98 -9.29
CA HIS A 64 -12.52 -12.66 -9.77
C HIS A 64 -11.90 -11.60 -8.85
N VAL A 65 -11.44 -10.49 -9.42
CA VAL A 65 -10.79 -9.43 -8.66
C VAL A 65 -11.44 -8.10 -8.98
N LEU A 66 -11.81 -7.37 -7.93
CA LEU A 66 -12.36 -6.02 -8.02
C LEU A 66 -11.40 -5.04 -7.35
N VAL A 67 -10.65 -4.29 -8.16
CA VAL A 67 -9.76 -3.22 -7.67
C VAL A 67 -10.61 -1.98 -7.37
N LEU A 68 -10.57 -1.54 -6.12
CA LEU A 68 -11.30 -0.39 -5.60
C LEU A 68 -10.53 0.91 -5.92
N PRO A 69 -11.19 2.08 -5.86
CA PRO A 69 -10.49 3.36 -5.86
C PRO A 69 -9.51 3.43 -4.69
N SER A 70 -8.32 3.99 -4.95
CA SER A 70 -7.28 4.20 -3.95
C SER A 70 -7.76 5.14 -2.83
N LEU A 71 -7.40 4.84 -1.58
CA LEU A 71 -7.50 5.81 -0.49
C LEU A 71 -6.28 6.75 -0.55
N PRO A 72 -6.47 8.05 -0.83
CA PRO A 72 -5.36 8.97 -1.06
C PRO A 72 -4.92 9.72 0.21
N VAL A 73 -5.63 9.56 1.33
CA VAL A 73 -5.37 10.29 2.57
C VAL A 73 -5.20 9.32 3.72
N ALA A 74 -4.23 9.62 4.58
CA ALA A 74 -3.83 8.76 5.67
C ALA A 74 -3.22 9.59 6.82
N PRO A 75 -3.00 8.99 8.00
CA PRO A 75 -2.16 9.58 9.02
C PRO A 75 -0.73 9.74 8.49
N SER A 76 -0.30 10.98 8.30
CA SER A 76 1.07 11.33 7.88
C SER A 76 1.68 12.42 8.78
N PRO A 77 1.73 12.23 10.13
CA PRO A 77 2.32 13.21 11.04
C PRO A 77 3.79 13.53 10.72
N PHE A 78 4.60 12.54 10.33
CA PHE A 78 6.03 12.74 10.07
C PHE A 78 6.32 13.75 8.96
N ALA A 79 5.48 13.77 7.93
CA ALA A 79 5.60 14.66 6.79
C ALA A 79 4.68 15.89 6.86
N SER A 80 3.97 16.09 7.97
CA SER A 80 2.95 17.14 8.11
C SER A 80 3.50 18.56 8.00
N GLU A 81 4.81 18.73 8.24
CA GLU A 81 5.52 20.01 8.07
C GLU A 81 5.72 20.41 6.60
N PHE A 82 5.60 19.46 5.66
CA PHE A 82 5.87 19.71 4.25
C PHE A 82 4.60 20.17 3.50
N PRO A 83 4.68 21.24 2.68
CA PRO A 83 3.53 21.72 1.92
C PRO A 83 2.96 20.67 0.98
N GLY A 84 1.64 20.47 1.06
CA GLY A 84 0.89 19.55 0.21
C GLY A 84 0.61 18.20 0.85
N THR A 85 1.28 17.82 1.94
CA THR A 85 0.94 16.62 2.72
C THR A 85 -0.48 16.73 3.27
N LEU A 86 -1.30 15.68 3.08
CA LEU A 86 -2.66 15.60 3.61
C LEU A 86 -2.71 14.59 4.76
N HIS A 87 -2.82 15.11 5.98
CA HIS A 87 -2.91 14.30 7.19
C HIS A 87 -4.37 14.06 7.61
N THR A 88 -4.70 12.82 8.00
CA THR A 88 -5.98 12.46 8.62
C THR A 88 -5.79 11.80 9.99
N PRO A 89 -6.75 11.94 10.92
CA PRO A 89 -6.78 11.15 12.14
C PRO A 89 -6.81 9.63 11.85
N ALA A 90 -6.11 8.84 12.68
CA ALA A 90 -6.06 7.38 12.54
C ALA A 90 -7.46 6.75 12.58
N ASP A 91 -8.32 7.19 13.50
CA ASP A 91 -9.69 6.66 13.64
C ASP A 91 -10.53 6.86 12.37
N ALA A 92 -10.30 7.95 11.63
CA ALA A 92 -11.00 8.19 10.36
C ALA A 92 -10.60 7.15 9.31
N THR A 93 -9.31 6.78 9.26
CA THR A 93 -8.83 5.72 8.36
C THR A 93 -9.46 4.38 8.72
N THR A 94 -9.44 4.01 10.00
CA THR A 94 -10.09 2.78 10.48
C THR A 94 -11.55 2.74 10.07
N LEU A 95 -12.30 3.81 10.37
CA LEU A 95 -13.72 3.92 10.07
C LEU A 95 -14.03 3.78 8.57
N ILE A 96 -13.23 4.44 7.72
CA ILE A 96 -13.40 4.40 6.25
C ILE A 96 -13.16 2.98 5.73
N VAL A 97 -12.05 2.34 6.13
CA VAL A 97 -11.71 0.98 5.68
C VAL A 97 -12.78 -0.01 6.11
N VAL A 98 -13.22 0.04 7.37
CA VAL A 98 -14.30 -0.83 7.87
C VAL A 98 -15.60 -0.57 7.13
N ALA A 99 -15.96 0.70 6.88
CA ALA A 99 -17.17 1.05 6.13
C ALA A 99 -17.15 0.49 4.70
N ILE A 100 -16.01 0.58 4.00
CA ILE A 100 -15.84 0.00 2.66
C ILE A 100 -16.08 -1.52 2.69
N VAL A 101 -15.45 -2.24 3.62
CA VAL A 101 -15.63 -3.69 3.75
C VAL A 101 -17.08 -4.04 4.04
N ARG A 102 -17.74 -3.30 4.94
CA ARG A 102 -19.17 -3.49 5.25
C ARG A 102 -20.06 -3.23 4.03
N SER A 103 -19.78 -2.20 3.25
CA SER A 103 -20.50 -1.91 2.01
C SER A 103 -20.36 -3.01 0.97
N LEU A 104 -19.14 -3.54 0.77
CA LEU A 104 -18.90 -4.65 -0.17
C LEU A 104 -19.61 -5.93 0.27
N ARG A 105 -19.64 -6.20 1.58
CA ARG A 105 -20.35 -7.34 2.17
C ARG A 105 -21.84 -7.32 1.89
N VAL A 106 -22.50 -6.15 1.88
CA VAL A 106 -23.92 -6.02 1.51
C VAL A 106 -24.19 -6.58 0.09
N HIS A 107 -23.18 -6.58 -0.77
CA HIS A 107 -23.24 -7.10 -2.14
C HIS A 107 -22.66 -8.51 -2.29
N GLY A 108 -22.39 -9.22 -1.18
CA GLY A 108 -21.88 -10.61 -1.19
C GLY A 108 -20.37 -10.74 -1.41
N ILE A 109 -19.62 -9.65 -1.44
CA ILE A 109 -18.15 -9.68 -1.54
C ILE A 109 -17.59 -9.71 -0.12
N HIS A 110 -17.05 -10.86 0.29
CA HIS A 110 -16.65 -11.12 1.68
C HIS A 110 -15.16 -10.98 1.96
N LEU A 111 -14.30 -10.98 0.93
CA LEU A 111 -12.85 -10.88 1.10
C LEU A 111 -12.34 -9.58 0.47
N THR A 112 -11.71 -8.75 1.30
CA THR A 112 -11.00 -7.55 0.85
C THR A 112 -9.53 -7.64 1.27
N ALA A 113 -8.62 -7.36 0.35
CA ALA A 113 -7.20 -7.26 0.61
C ALA A 113 -6.74 -5.80 0.52
N ILE A 114 -5.82 -5.40 1.39
CA ILE A 114 -5.22 -4.07 1.37
C ILE A 114 -3.89 -4.13 0.62
N ALA A 115 -3.74 -3.28 -0.39
CA ALA A 115 -2.45 -3.03 -1.06
C ALA A 115 -1.91 -1.70 -0.53
N ASN A 116 -1.09 -1.77 0.52
CA ASN A 116 -0.63 -0.59 1.25
C ASN A 116 0.80 -0.19 0.88
N ALA A 117 1.02 1.09 0.62
CA ALA A 117 2.35 1.66 0.38
C ALA A 117 2.79 2.70 1.42
N HIS A 118 1.88 3.19 2.27
CA HIS A 118 2.24 4.18 3.30
C HIS A 118 2.63 3.50 4.61
N HIS A 119 3.77 3.87 5.21
CA HIS A 119 4.36 3.13 6.33
C HIS A 119 4.45 3.91 7.64
N ASP A 120 3.80 5.08 7.72
CA ASP A 120 3.68 5.81 8.99
C ASP A 120 3.09 4.90 10.09
N PRO A 121 3.69 4.87 11.30
CA PRO A 121 3.23 4.03 12.40
C PRO A 121 1.74 4.21 12.74
N ALA A 122 1.22 5.45 12.70
CA ALA A 122 -0.17 5.74 12.99
C ALA A 122 -1.10 5.16 11.91
N HIS A 123 -0.69 5.21 10.64
CA HIS A 123 -1.44 4.61 9.54
C HIS A 123 -1.46 3.09 9.63
N VAL A 124 -0.30 2.46 9.80
CA VAL A 124 -0.18 1.00 9.92
C VAL A 124 -1.01 0.49 11.11
N GLN A 125 -1.02 1.21 12.23
CA GLN A 125 -1.84 0.86 13.38
C GLN A 125 -3.34 1.01 13.10
N ALA A 126 -3.76 2.03 12.34
CA ALA A 126 -5.15 2.18 11.91
C ALA A 126 -5.61 1.02 11.02
N LEU A 127 -4.77 0.57 10.08
CA LEU A 127 -5.08 -0.59 9.23
C LEU A 127 -5.19 -1.89 10.04
N ARG A 128 -4.30 -2.09 11.03
CA ARG A 128 -4.40 -3.22 11.97
C ARG A 128 -5.70 -3.18 12.77
N ALA A 129 -6.08 -2.01 13.29
CA ALA A 129 -7.34 -1.84 14.00
C ALA A 129 -8.56 -2.15 13.12
N ALA A 130 -8.52 -1.77 11.83
CA ALA A 130 -9.57 -2.11 10.87
C ALA A 130 -9.67 -3.63 10.64
N VAL A 131 -8.54 -4.34 10.55
CA VAL A 131 -8.50 -5.81 10.45
C VAL A 131 -9.17 -6.44 11.67
N ASP A 132 -8.81 -6.00 12.88
CA ASP A 132 -9.37 -6.51 14.13
C ASP A 132 -10.87 -6.24 14.23
N GLU A 133 -11.34 -5.04 13.87
CA GLU A 133 -12.77 -4.69 13.89
C GLU A 133 -13.59 -5.51 12.89
N VAL A 134 -13.08 -5.69 11.65
CA VAL A 134 -13.75 -6.53 10.65
C VAL A 134 -13.86 -7.97 11.15
N ALA A 135 -12.77 -8.52 11.70
CA ALA A 135 -12.76 -9.86 12.25
C ALA A 135 -13.76 -10.03 13.41
N ALA A 136 -13.82 -9.07 14.33
CA ALA A 136 -14.74 -9.08 15.47
C ALA A 136 -16.22 -8.95 15.05
N SER A 137 -16.51 -8.19 13.98
CA SER A 137 -17.89 -7.97 13.51
C SER A 137 -18.50 -9.18 12.80
N GLY A 138 -17.68 -10.14 12.36
CA GLY A 138 -18.10 -11.33 11.63
C GLY A 138 -18.62 -11.07 10.21
N GLY A 139 -18.56 -12.10 9.36
CA GLY A 139 -19.16 -12.07 8.01
C GLY A 139 -18.34 -11.37 6.92
N GLY A 140 -17.08 -11.06 7.18
CA GLY A 140 -16.11 -10.57 6.20
C GLY A 140 -14.67 -10.89 6.61
N THR A 141 -13.74 -10.78 5.68
CA THR A 141 -12.31 -10.99 5.88
C THR A 141 -11.56 -9.81 5.28
N LEU A 142 -10.80 -9.11 6.11
CA LEU A 142 -9.89 -8.05 5.68
C LEU A 142 -8.45 -8.56 5.83
N VAL A 143 -7.73 -8.63 4.71
CA VAL A 143 -6.35 -9.12 4.64
C VAL A 143 -5.42 -7.93 4.51
N PHE A 144 -4.48 -7.78 5.44
CA PHE A 144 -3.45 -6.74 5.38
C PHE A 144 -2.05 -7.39 5.39
N PRO A 145 -1.39 -7.52 4.23
CA PRO A 145 0.02 -7.89 4.16
C PRO A 145 0.90 -6.72 4.67
N ASP A 146 1.06 -6.65 5.98
CA ASP A 146 1.78 -5.58 6.67
C ASP A 146 3.29 -5.62 6.36
N LEU A 147 3.74 -4.80 5.40
CA LEU A 147 5.12 -4.74 4.93
C LEU A 147 6.13 -4.33 6.01
N THR A 148 5.68 -3.80 7.16
CA THR A 148 6.55 -3.53 8.31
C THR A 148 6.94 -4.80 9.09
N ARG A 149 6.29 -5.93 8.82
CA ARG A 149 6.59 -7.22 9.46
C ARG A 149 7.74 -7.90 8.73
N ARG A 150 8.68 -8.44 9.51
CA ARG A 150 9.88 -9.19 9.03
C ARG A 150 9.59 -10.18 7.91
N ARG A 151 8.46 -10.89 8.00
CA ARG A 151 8.01 -11.88 7.01
C ARG A 151 7.96 -11.31 5.59
N TRP A 152 7.45 -10.09 5.44
CA TRP A 152 7.27 -9.43 4.15
C TRP A 152 8.45 -8.50 3.85
N ALA A 153 8.89 -7.72 4.85
CA ALA A 153 10.03 -6.81 4.73
C ALA A 153 11.31 -7.51 4.23
N GLY A 154 11.58 -8.73 4.70
CA GLY A 154 12.78 -9.50 4.31
C GLY A 154 12.84 -9.93 2.83
N ARG A 155 11.76 -9.70 2.07
CA ARG A 155 11.68 -9.96 0.63
C ARG A 155 11.88 -8.71 -0.21
N LEU A 156 11.84 -7.53 0.40
CA LEU A 156 12.01 -6.25 -0.26
C LEU A 156 13.50 -5.90 -0.37
N THR A 157 13.82 -4.78 -1.02
CA THR A 157 15.20 -4.38 -1.31
C THR A 157 16.03 -4.19 -0.04
N ALA A 158 17.36 -4.23 -0.18
CA ALA A 158 18.27 -3.95 0.93
C ALA A 158 18.06 -2.54 1.50
N GLU A 159 17.73 -1.57 0.65
CA GLU A 159 17.40 -0.22 1.08
C GLU A 159 16.15 -0.22 1.98
N PHE A 160 15.05 -0.88 1.54
CA PHE A 160 13.84 -1.03 2.35
C PHE A 160 14.14 -1.62 3.72
N GLN A 161 14.91 -2.71 3.74
CA GLN A 161 15.26 -3.43 4.97
C GLN A 161 16.15 -2.60 5.92
N SER A 162 16.91 -1.62 5.41
CA SER A 162 17.73 -0.73 6.24
C SER A 162 16.90 0.35 6.96
N GLY A 163 15.66 0.59 6.49
CA GLY A 163 14.78 1.66 6.97
C GLY A 163 15.11 3.04 6.39
N ALA A 164 16.07 3.15 5.48
CA ALA A 164 16.29 4.34 4.65
C ALA A 164 15.40 4.26 3.40
N CYS A 165 14.08 4.14 3.60
CA CYS A 165 13.15 3.62 2.61
C CYS A 165 12.08 4.62 2.16
N HIS A 166 12.35 5.93 2.22
CA HIS A 166 11.38 6.99 1.95
C HIS A 166 11.91 7.95 0.88
N ALA A 167 11.24 8.03 -0.25
CA ALA A 167 11.68 8.69 -1.48
C ALA A 167 13.14 8.35 -1.86
N GLY A 168 13.56 7.12 -1.55
CA GLY A 168 14.87 6.57 -1.89
C GLY A 168 14.87 5.80 -3.20
N GLN A 169 15.83 4.90 -3.35
CA GLN A 169 15.94 3.99 -4.49
C GLN A 169 14.69 3.10 -4.62
N TYR A 170 14.17 2.54 -3.53
CA TYR A 170 13.01 1.65 -3.50
C TYR A 170 11.77 2.29 -4.13
N GLU A 171 11.34 3.44 -3.62
CA GLU A 171 10.13 4.13 -4.10
C GLU A 171 10.37 4.80 -5.44
N GLY A 172 11.54 5.45 -5.59
CA GLY A 172 11.93 6.10 -6.85
C GLY A 172 11.95 5.11 -8.02
N SER A 173 12.49 3.91 -7.82
CA SER A 173 12.51 2.84 -8.82
C SER A 173 11.10 2.46 -9.27
N ILE A 174 10.16 2.29 -8.32
CA ILE A 174 8.76 1.97 -8.63
C ILE A 174 8.10 3.11 -9.41
N VAL A 175 8.24 4.36 -8.96
CA VAL A 175 7.64 5.51 -9.66
C VAL A 175 8.24 5.71 -11.05
N LEU A 176 9.53 5.45 -11.25
CA LEU A 176 10.17 5.43 -12.57
C LEU A 176 9.58 4.37 -13.50
N ALA A 177 9.23 3.20 -12.96
CA ALA A 177 8.62 2.12 -13.74
C ALA A 177 7.16 2.45 -14.12
N GLU A 178 6.40 3.04 -13.20
CA GLU A 178 4.95 3.22 -13.31
C GLU A 178 4.56 4.56 -13.94
N ARG A 179 5.19 5.65 -13.50
CA ARG A 179 4.86 7.03 -13.84
C ARG A 179 6.13 7.88 -14.03
N PRO A 180 7.00 7.52 -15.00
CA PRO A 180 8.24 8.25 -15.26
C PRO A 180 8.01 9.72 -15.63
N ASP A 181 6.82 10.08 -16.10
CA ASP A 181 6.39 11.44 -16.42
C ASP A 181 6.28 12.35 -15.19
N LEU A 182 6.08 11.78 -14.00
CA LEU A 182 5.95 12.51 -12.75
C LEU A 182 7.28 12.73 -12.02
N VAL A 183 8.35 12.05 -12.45
CA VAL A 183 9.66 12.12 -11.82
C VAL A 183 10.44 13.33 -12.35
N ARG A 184 11.01 14.12 -11.45
CA ARG A 184 11.97 15.16 -11.82
C ARG A 184 13.36 14.56 -11.98
N HIS A 185 13.59 13.90 -13.11
CA HIS A 185 14.82 13.13 -13.41
C HIS A 185 16.12 13.88 -13.07
N ALA A 186 16.26 15.12 -13.52
CA ALA A 186 17.46 15.92 -13.26
C ALA A 186 17.66 16.26 -11.77
N VAL A 187 16.56 16.41 -11.01
CA VAL A 187 16.62 16.64 -9.56
C VAL A 187 17.02 15.34 -8.86
N MET A 188 16.36 14.23 -9.19
CA MET A 188 16.64 12.90 -8.63
C MET A 188 18.11 12.52 -8.78
N ALA A 189 18.67 12.67 -9.98
CA ALA A 189 20.06 12.33 -10.28
C ALA A 189 21.09 13.21 -9.55
N ALA A 190 20.70 14.40 -9.08
CA ALA A 190 21.58 15.33 -8.39
C ALA A 190 21.48 15.24 -6.86
N LEU A 191 20.51 14.49 -6.31
CA LEU A 191 20.33 14.37 -4.87
C LEU A 191 21.41 13.46 -4.26
N PRO A 192 22.07 13.89 -3.17
CA PRO A 192 22.98 13.03 -2.44
C PRO A 192 22.21 11.91 -1.72
N ALA A 193 22.91 10.84 -1.38
CA ALA A 193 22.36 9.79 -0.53
C ALA A 193 22.10 10.29 0.90
N ASN A 194 21.01 9.81 1.50
CA ASN A 194 20.68 9.96 2.91
C ASN A 194 20.44 8.59 3.56
N PRO A 195 21.49 7.88 4.02
CA PRO A 195 21.39 6.50 4.50
C PRO A 195 20.78 6.37 5.92
N ARG A 196 20.18 7.43 6.46
CA ARG A 196 19.58 7.42 7.80
C ARG A 196 18.35 6.52 7.81
N SER A 197 18.20 5.73 8.87
CA SER A 197 17.04 4.88 9.06
C SER A 197 15.89 5.66 9.71
N LEU A 198 14.80 5.83 8.97
CA LEU A 198 13.57 6.42 9.50
C LEU A 198 12.97 5.53 10.61
N VAL A 199 13.11 4.21 10.48
CA VAL A 199 12.66 3.24 11.50
C VAL A 199 13.40 3.45 12.82
N GLU A 200 14.72 3.60 12.80
CA GLU A 200 15.48 3.94 14.02
C GLU A 200 15.09 5.30 14.58
N ALA A 201 14.79 6.27 13.70
CA ALA A 201 14.40 7.60 14.14
C ALA A 201 13.06 7.58 14.91
N VAL A 202 12.07 6.85 14.40
CA VAL A 202 10.79 6.58 15.09
C VAL A 202 11.06 5.93 16.45
N GLN A 203 11.93 4.93 16.52
CA GLN A 203 12.26 4.23 17.78
C GLN A 203 12.94 5.15 18.80
N ARG A 204 13.66 6.18 18.34
CA ARG A 204 14.27 7.22 19.19
C ARG A 204 13.30 8.33 19.58
N GLY A 205 12.05 8.27 19.12
CA GLY A 205 11.01 9.24 19.45
C GLY A 205 11.04 10.53 18.63
N HIS A 206 11.67 10.52 17.46
CA HIS A 206 11.51 11.62 16.50
C HIS A 206 10.07 11.64 15.96
N GLU A 207 9.52 12.83 15.76
CA GLU A 207 8.11 13.00 15.34
C GLU A 207 7.97 13.58 13.92
N THR A 208 9.06 14.09 13.35
CA THR A 208 9.06 14.73 12.02
C THR A 208 10.23 14.24 11.16
N PHE A 209 10.11 14.35 9.83
CA PHE A 209 11.24 14.04 8.95
C PHE A 209 12.42 14.98 9.17
N SER A 210 12.20 16.27 9.42
CA SER A 210 13.29 17.21 9.72
C SER A 210 14.10 16.76 10.94
N GLU A 211 13.45 16.35 12.03
CA GLU A 211 14.11 15.82 13.23
C GLU A 211 14.88 14.53 12.95
N ALA A 212 14.32 13.64 12.13
CA ALA A 212 14.97 12.40 11.71
C ALA A 212 16.14 12.62 10.73
N GLY A 213 16.32 13.84 10.20
CA GLY A 213 17.40 14.21 9.28
C GLY A 213 17.04 14.20 7.81
N GLY A 214 15.76 14.17 7.48
CA GLY A 214 15.21 14.28 6.13
C GLY A 214 14.63 15.67 5.88
N ALA A 215 15.45 16.74 5.98
CA ALA A 215 14.99 18.13 5.76
C ALA A 215 14.45 18.40 4.34
N GLN A 216 14.67 17.47 3.41
CA GLN A 216 14.11 17.49 2.06
C GLN A 216 13.07 16.37 1.84
N ALA A 217 12.55 15.75 2.91
CA ALA A 217 11.58 14.65 2.89
C ALA A 217 12.04 13.39 2.12
N TYR A 218 13.31 12.98 2.28
CA TYR A 218 13.78 11.68 1.78
C TYR A 218 14.83 11.05 2.70
N PHE A 219 14.87 9.72 2.68
CA PHE A 219 15.78 8.81 3.37
C PHE A 219 16.06 7.67 2.38
N GLY A 220 17.29 7.54 1.89
CA GLY A 220 17.67 6.55 0.89
C GLY A 220 18.63 7.09 -0.17
N PHE A 221 18.62 6.47 -1.35
CA PHE A 221 19.54 6.69 -2.46
C PHE A 221 18.79 7.09 -3.75
N PRO A 222 18.20 8.30 -3.84
CA PRO A 222 17.36 8.70 -4.98
C PRO A 222 18.02 8.55 -6.36
N ALA A 223 19.31 8.88 -6.46
CA ALA A 223 20.05 8.87 -7.72
C ALA A 223 20.29 7.45 -8.28
N ASP A 224 20.15 6.42 -7.44
CA ASP A 224 20.39 5.02 -7.80
C ASP A 224 19.12 4.32 -8.31
N ALA A 225 17.97 5.01 -8.27
CA ALA A 225 16.68 4.49 -8.71
C ALA A 225 16.67 4.11 -10.21
N THR A 226 16.10 2.94 -10.53
CA THR A 226 15.93 2.46 -11.91
C THR A 226 14.54 1.88 -12.15
N ALA A 227 14.02 2.07 -13.36
CA ALA A 227 12.74 1.47 -13.74
C ALA A 227 12.77 -0.07 -13.79
N GLU A 228 13.95 -0.69 -13.95
CA GLU A 228 14.11 -2.15 -13.93
C GLU A 228 13.87 -2.70 -12.53
N GLU A 229 14.57 -2.17 -11.53
CA GLU A 229 14.34 -2.53 -10.14
C GLU A 229 12.90 -2.26 -9.71
N GLY A 230 12.29 -1.17 -10.19
CA GLY A 230 10.88 -0.87 -9.91
C GLY A 230 9.93 -1.98 -10.34
N ARG A 231 10.13 -2.55 -11.54
CA ARG A 231 9.32 -3.67 -12.02
C ARG A 231 9.51 -4.92 -11.17
N ASP A 232 10.74 -5.20 -10.74
CA ASP A 232 11.05 -6.36 -9.88
C ASP A 232 10.43 -6.21 -8.49
N ILE A 233 10.45 -4.99 -7.94
CA ILE A 233 9.78 -4.68 -6.67
C ILE A 233 8.27 -4.87 -6.82
N VAL A 234 7.63 -4.31 -7.86
CA VAL A 234 6.19 -4.45 -8.10
C VAL A 234 5.78 -5.92 -8.24
N ALA A 235 6.57 -6.74 -8.95
CA ALA A 235 6.33 -8.17 -9.04
C ALA A 235 6.40 -8.87 -7.67
N THR A 236 7.33 -8.46 -6.82
CA THR A 236 7.47 -8.95 -5.44
C THR A 236 6.27 -8.54 -4.57
N LEU A 237 5.85 -7.27 -4.63
CA LEU A 237 4.68 -6.77 -3.91
C LEU A 237 3.38 -7.49 -4.33
N GLY A 238 3.19 -7.72 -5.63
CA GLY A 238 2.07 -8.51 -6.14
C GLY A 238 2.09 -9.96 -5.64
N THR A 239 3.28 -10.55 -5.51
CA THR A 239 3.44 -11.89 -4.93
C THR A 239 3.05 -11.94 -3.46
N ILE A 240 3.47 -10.93 -2.67
CA ILE A 240 3.10 -10.81 -1.26
C ILE A 240 1.57 -10.69 -1.09
N LEU A 241 0.91 -9.87 -1.91
CA LEU A 241 -0.54 -9.69 -1.86
C LEU A 241 -1.28 -10.99 -2.18
N ASP A 242 -0.87 -11.70 -3.24
CA ASP A 242 -1.45 -12.98 -3.65
C ASP A 242 -1.30 -14.06 -2.57
N GLU A 243 -0.11 -14.20 -1.98
CA GLU A 243 0.16 -15.15 -0.90
C GLU A 243 -0.69 -14.85 0.34
N ALA A 244 -0.80 -13.59 0.76
CA ALA A 244 -1.61 -13.21 1.91
C ALA A 244 -3.10 -13.55 1.70
N VAL A 245 -3.63 -13.32 0.50
CA VAL A 245 -5.01 -13.71 0.15
C VAL A 245 -5.16 -15.22 0.07
N ALA A 246 -4.16 -15.93 -0.46
CA ALA A 246 -4.13 -17.40 -0.49
C ALA A 246 -4.37 -18.01 0.89
N GLU A 247 -3.67 -17.47 1.88
CA GLU A 247 -3.69 -17.97 3.26
C GLU A 247 -5.01 -17.70 3.95
N ALA A 248 -5.60 -16.53 3.71
CA ALA A 248 -6.93 -16.20 4.18
C ALA A 248 -7.98 -17.17 3.62
N LEU A 249 -7.96 -17.43 2.31
CA LEU A 249 -8.85 -18.40 1.66
C LEU A 249 -8.66 -19.83 2.19
N ALA A 250 -7.41 -20.26 2.41
CA ALA A 250 -7.12 -21.57 2.97
C ALA A 250 -7.60 -21.70 4.42
N SER A 251 -7.52 -20.63 5.21
CA SER A 251 -7.98 -20.62 6.61
C SER A 251 -9.50 -20.65 6.72
N ALA A 252 -10.20 -19.92 5.85
CA ALA A 252 -11.67 -19.95 5.77
C ALA A 252 -12.21 -21.36 5.48
N ARG A 253 -11.55 -22.11 4.57
CA ARG A 253 -11.95 -23.50 4.24
C ARG A 253 -11.77 -24.47 5.41
N ARG A 254 -10.76 -24.28 6.25
CA ARG A 254 -10.53 -25.14 7.43
C ARG A 254 -11.56 -24.91 8.53
N GLY A 255 -12.01 -23.67 8.75
CA GLY A 255 -13.02 -23.33 9.75
C GLY A 255 -14.44 -23.80 9.43
N THR A 256 -14.73 -24.17 8.19
CA THR A 256 -16.04 -24.72 7.76
C THR A 256 -16.15 -26.25 7.84
N SER A 257 -15.10 -26.94 8.28
CA SER A 257 -15.03 -28.41 8.34
C SER A 257 -15.08 -28.99 9.78
N GLU A 258 -15.37 -28.15 10.78
CA GLU A 258 -15.66 -28.52 12.17
C GLU A 258 -17.12 -28.22 12.52
#